data_AF-A0A401GQC1-F1
#
_entry.id   AF-A0A401GQC1-F1
#
_cell.length_a   1.000
_cell.length_b   1.000
_cell.length_c   1.000
_cell.angle_alpha   90.00
_cell.angle_beta   90.00
_cell.angle_gamma   90.00
#
_symmetry.space_group_name_H-M   'P 1'
#
loop_
_entity.id
_entity.type
_entity.pdbx_description
1 polymer ?
#
loop_
_entity_poly.entity_id
_entity_poly.type
_entity_poly.pdbx_seq_one_letter_code
_entity_poly.pdbx_strand_id
1 'polypeptide(L)'
;MNYESQPLQAHEIASMKADPEIVDRVFRSYELMLDFYGMRLQTRETGLTARSSRNHAERYRNLVRSSHNYLRISRVLKCLSELGLEHLNGGFLLHVLNEQSEHNQLNTAGIRSSMDRWWANCIRNEEERKWVRDTIQKVRSKDGYVFTREMYEQALERRRDTGYLGAKCQAAEATSTTTDGA
;
A
#
# COMPACT_ATOMS: atom_id res chain seq x y z
N MET A 1 5.81 -2.49 -25.35
CA MET A 1 5.06 -1.26 -24.97
C MET A 1 4.07 -1.02 -26.09
N ASN A 2 2.81 -0.71 -25.81
CA ASN A 2 1.85 -0.44 -26.89
C ASN A 2 2.09 0.99 -27.39
N TYR A 3 2.51 1.16 -28.63
CA TYR A 3 2.81 2.48 -29.21
C TYR A 3 1.56 3.31 -29.47
N GLU A 4 0.38 2.67 -29.51
CA GLU A 4 -0.90 3.32 -29.76
C GLU A 4 -1.57 3.82 -28.49
N SER A 5 -1.07 3.44 -27.31
CA SER A 5 -1.68 3.88 -26.05
C SER A 5 -1.41 5.36 -25.81
N GLN A 6 -2.47 6.13 -25.61
CA GLN A 6 -2.39 7.53 -25.22
C GLN A 6 -2.32 7.68 -23.68
N PRO A 7 -1.63 8.70 -23.15
CA PRO A 7 -1.69 9.03 -21.73
C PRO A 7 -3.11 9.39 -21.31
N LEU A 8 -3.55 8.85 -20.18
CA LEU A 8 -4.85 9.15 -19.59
C LEU A 8 -4.87 10.61 -19.09
N GLN A 9 -5.91 11.36 -19.47
CA GLN A 9 -6.07 12.77 -19.14
C GLN A 9 -6.81 12.98 -17.81
N ALA A 10 -6.64 14.16 -17.21
CA ALA A 10 -7.21 14.47 -15.91
C ALA A 10 -8.75 14.37 -15.87
N HIS A 11 -9.44 14.80 -16.94
CA HIS A 11 -10.90 14.71 -17.03
C HIS A 11 -11.39 13.26 -17.22
N GLU A 12 -10.60 12.42 -17.90
CA GLU A 12 -10.88 10.99 -18.06
C GLU A 12 -10.72 10.29 -16.70
N ILE A 13 -9.66 10.59 -15.95
CA ILE A 13 -9.46 10.10 -14.58
C ILE A 13 -10.65 10.49 -13.69
N ALA A 14 -11.09 11.74 -13.74
CA ALA A 14 -12.24 12.20 -12.96
C ALA A 14 -13.53 11.44 -13.31
N SER A 15 -13.76 11.19 -14.61
CA SER A 15 -14.90 10.41 -15.09
C SER A 15 -14.82 8.96 -14.64
N MET A 16 -13.65 8.33 -14.73
CA MET A 16 -13.41 6.96 -14.28
C MET A 16 -13.62 6.78 -12.76
N LYS A 17 -13.21 7.77 -11.96
CA LYS A 17 -13.42 7.77 -10.50
C LYS A 17 -14.89 7.82 -10.11
N ALA A 18 -15.70 8.56 -10.88
CA ALA A 18 -17.11 8.75 -10.61
C ALA A 18 -17.98 7.58 -11.09
N ASP A 19 -17.45 6.69 -11.93
CA ASP A 19 -18.15 5.54 -12.50
C ASP A 19 -17.94 4.28 -11.64
N PRO A 20 -18.99 3.78 -10.95
CA PRO A 20 -18.88 2.60 -10.09
C PRO A 20 -18.53 1.32 -10.85
N GLU A 21 -18.93 1.20 -12.12
CA GLU A 21 -18.65 0.01 -12.94
C GLU A 21 -17.16 -0.03 -13.32
N ILE A 22 -16.58 1.12 -13.67
CA ILE A 22 -15.15 1.23 -13.93
C ILE A 22 -14.34 0.92 -12.67
N VAL A 23 -14.75 1.49 -11.52
CA VAL A 23 -14.09 1.22 -10.24
C VAL A 23 -14.17 -0.27 -9.88
N ASP A 24 -15.33 -0.94 -10.06
CA ASP A 24 -15.45 -2.38 -9.83
C ASP A 24 -14.52 -3.20 -10.74
N ARG A 25 -14.43 -2.87 -12.03
CA ARG A 25 -13.52 -3.52 -12.98
C ARG A 25 -12.05 -3.36 -12.57
N VAL A 26 -11.68 -2.22 -11.99
CA VAL A 26 -10.34 -1.96 -11.45
C VAL A 26 -10.09 -2.85 -10.23
N PHE A 27 -11.06 -2.96 -9.30
CA PHE A 27 -10.95 -3.88 -8.16
C PHE A 27 -10.78 -5.33 -8.61
N ARG A 28 -11.59 -5.81 -9.55
CA ARG A 28 -11.49 -7.18 -10.07
C ARG A 28 -10.14 -7.45 -10.74
N SER A 29 -9.64 -6.47 -11.48
CA SER A 29 -8.31 -6.55 -12.12
C SER A 29 -7.20 -6.59 -11.07
N TYR A 30 -7.32 -5.81 -9.99
CA TYR A 30 -6.39 -5.82 -8.88
C TYR A 30 -6.41 -7.15 -8.10
N GLU A 31 -7.59 -7.70 -7.82
CA GLU A 31 -7.78 -9.01 -7.19
C GLU A 31 -7.11 -10.13 -8.02
N LEU A 32 -7.28 -10.10 -9.35
CA LEU A 32 -6.62 -11.04 -10.27
C LEU A 32 -5.09 -10.92 -10.19
N MET A 33 -4.56 -9.68 -10.16
CA MET A 33 -3.13 -9.45 -10.05
C MET A 33 -2.57 -9.91 -8.70
N LEU A 34 -3.28 -9.66 -7.60
CA LEU A 34 -2.92 -10.18 -6.28
C LEU A 34 -2.88 -11.71 -6.29
N ASP A 35 -3.91 -12.36 -6.85
CA ASP A 35 -3.95 -13.82 -6.93
C ASP A 35 -2.74 -14.33 -7.72
N PHE A 36 -2.43 -13.75 -8.88
CA PHE A 36 -1.23 -14.08 -9.64
C PHE A 36 0.07 -14.00 -8.81
N TYR A 37 0.17 -13.04 -7.89
CA TYR A 37 1.30 -12.87 -6.98
C TYR A 37 1.26 -13.76 -5.72
N GLY A 38 0.23 -14.59 -5.56
CA GLY A 38 0.07 -15.46 -4.38
C GLY A 38 -0.59 -14.78 -3.20
N MET A 39 -1.30 -13.69 -3.44
CA MET A 39 -2.00 -12.89 -2.43
C MET A 39 -3.50 -12.86 -2.74
N ARG A 40 -4.32 -12.40 -1.81
CA ARG A 40 -5.74 -12.13 -2.03
C ARG A 40 -6.15 -10.89 -1.26
N LEU A 41 -7.08 -10.14 -1.84
CA LEU A 41 -7.74 -9.05 -1.14
C LEU A 41 -8.80 -9.66 -0.22
N GLN A 42 -8.72 -9.38 1.08
CA GLN A 42 -9.77 -9.74 2.03
C GLN A 42 -10.88 -8.69 2.04
N THR A 43 -10.50 -7.41 2.02
CA THR A 43 -11.44 -6.30 2.16
C THR A 43 -11.08 -5.18 1.18
N ARG A 44 -12.03 -4.81 0.31
CA ARG A 44 -11.88 -3.69 -0.65
C ARG A 44 -11.82 -2.32 0.04
N GLU A 45 -12.55 -2.18 1.15
CA GLU A 45 -12.62 -0.96 1.94
C GLU A 45 -11.27 -0.61 2.60
N THR A 46 -10.67 -1.54 3.33
CA THR A 46 -9.42 -1.28 4.06
C THR A 46 -8.16 -1.59 3.25
N GLY A 47 -8.28 -2.37 2.17
CA GLY A 47 -7.14 -2.89 1.42
C GLY A 47 -6.44 -4.07 2.11
N LEU A 48 -7.08 -4.67 3.13
CA LEU A 48 -6.50 -5.80 3.86
C LEU A 48 -6.20 -6.95 2.90
N THR A 49 -4.92 -7.31 2.82
CA THR A 49 -4.39 -8.34 1.95
C THR A 49 -3.93 -9.52 2.79
N ALA A 50 -3.98 -10.72 2.23
CA ALA A 50 -3.43 -11.92 2.84
C ALA A 50 -2.83 -12.84 1.80
N ARG A 51 -2.19 -13.91 2.25
CA ARG A 51 -1.78 -15.02 1.37
C ARG A 51 -3.00 -15.59 0.65
N SER A 52 -2.84 -15.91 -0.62
CA SER A 52 -3.82 -16.71 -1.35
C SER A 52 -3.93 -18.09 -0.68
N SER A 53 -5.15 -18.64 -0.61
CA SER A 53 -5.39 -19.96 0.00
C SER A 53 -4.80 -21.11 -0.83
N ARG A 54 -4.47 -20.87 -2.10
CA ARG A 54 -3.91 -21.87 -3.01
C ARG A 54 -2.51 -21.44 -3.48
N ASN A 55 -1.55 -22.34 -3.34
CA ASN A 55 -0.20 -22.25 -3.94
C ASN A 55 0.57 -20.92 -3.68
N HIS A 56 0.29 -20.19 -2.59
CA HIS A 56 0.95 -18.90 -2.32
C HIS A 56 2.48 -19.03 -2.33
N ALA A 57 3.03 -20.10 -1.75
CA ALA A 57 4.47 -20.32 -1.67
C ALA A 57 5.11 -20.44 -3.06
N GLU A 58 4.47 -21.13 -3.99
CA GLU A 58 4.94 -21.25 -5.37
C GLU A 58 4.88 -19.90 -6.10
N ARG A 59 3.78 -19.17 -5.92
CA ARG A 59 3.59 -17.85 -6.54
C ARG A 59 4.55 -16.80 -5.97
N TYR A 60 4.86 -16.84 -4.68
CA TYR A 60 5.91 -16.02 -4.07
C TYR A 60 7.29 -16.34 -4.67
N ARG A 61 7.63 -17.62 -4.83
CA ARG A 61 8.88 -18.01 -5.51
C ARG A 61 8.94 -17.47 -6.94
N ASN A 62 7.83 -17.54 -7.68
CA ASN A 62 7.76 -16.98 -9.02
C ASN A 62 7.93 -15.45 -9.02
N LEU A 63 7.26 -14.74 -8.11
CA LEU A 63 7.38 -13.29 -7.95
C LEU A 63 8.83 -12.87 -7.68
N VAL A 64 9.49 -13.55 -6.75
CA VAL A 64 10.89 -13.26 -6.37
C VAL A 64 11.88 -13.51 -7.50
N ARG A 65 11.65 -14.53 -8.35
CA ARG A 65 12.54 -14.87 -9.48
C ARG A 65 12.37 -13.95 -10.69
N SER A 66 11.19 -13.34 -10.85
CA SER A 66 10.79 -12.62 -12.05
C SER A 66 10.77 -11.12 -11.84
N SER A 67 11.94 -10.45 -11.94
CA SER A 67 12.10 -9.02 -11.61
C SER A 67 11.21 -8.05 -12.41
N HIS A 68 10.78 -8.42 -13.62
CA HIS A 68 9.82 -7.63 -14.40
C HIS A 68 8.47 -7.47 -13.69
N ASN A 69 8.12 -8.38 -12.78
CA ASN A 69 6.93 -8.24 -11.94
C ASN A 69 7.02 -7.04 -11.01
N TYR A 70 8.21 -6.62 -10.61
CA TYR A 70 8.36 -5.43 -9.77
C TYR A 70 7.92 -4.16 -10.50
N LEU A 71 8.23 -4.09 -11.80
CA LEU A 71 7.78 -3.02 -12.67
C LEU A 71 6.28 -3.12 -12.99
N ARG A 72 5.70 -4.32 -13.03
CA ARG A 72 4.25 -4.52 -13.18
C ARG A 72 3.52 -4.02 -11.93
N ILE A 73 3.99 -4.40 -10.74
CA ILE A 73 3.48 -3.92 -9.45
C ILE A 73 3.54 -2.39 -9.40
N SER A 74 4.67 -1.77 -9.77
CA SER A 74 4.77 -0.30 -9.80
C SER A 74 3.70 0.34 -10.70
N ARG A 75 3.36 -0.24 -11.85
CA ARG A 75 2.31 0.27 -12.73
C ARG A 75 0.92 0.12 -12.11
N VAL A 76 0.64 -1.02 -11.47
CA VAL A 76 -0.60 -1.25 -10.73
C VAL A 76 -0.76 -0.22 -9.63
N LEU A 77 0.25 -0.05 -8.76
CA LEU A 77 0.18 0.90 -7.63
C LEU A 77 0.01 2.35 -8.10
N LYS A 78 0.69 2.76 -9.18
CA LYS A 78 0.48 4.08 -9.79
C LYS A 78 -0.96 4.25 -10.28
N CYS A 79 -1.48 3.28 -11.04
CA CYS A 79 -2.86 3.32 -11.54
C CYS A 79 -3.88 3.44 -10.41
N LEU A 80 -3.75 2.63 -9.35
CA LEU A 80 -4.62 2.71 -8.18
C LEU A 80 -4.59 4.11 -7.54
N SER A 81 -3.43 4.74 -7.48
CA SER A 81 -3.28 6.09 -6.92
C SER A 81 -3.90 7.16 -7.80
N GLU A 82 -3.72 7.08 -9.12
CA GLU A 82 -4.37 8.00 -10.06
C GLU A 82 -5.88 7.92 -9.94
N LEU A 83 -6.43 6.73 -9.71
CA LEU A 83 -7.85 6.45 -9.53
C LEU A 83 -8.36 6.67 -8.09
N GLY A 84 -7.54 7.19 -7.16
CA GLY A 84 -7.98 7.49 -5.80
C GLY A 84 -8.23 6.25 -4.93
N LEU A 85 -7.70 5.09 -5.33
CA LEU A 85 -7.74 3.82 -4.61
C LEU A 85 -6.40 3.53 -3.91
N GLU A 86 -5.68 4.58 -3.52
CA GLU A 86 -4.33 4.44 -2.94
C GLU A 86 -4.31 3.72 -1.59
N HIS A 87 -5.46 3.63 -0.91
CA HIS A 87 -5.58 2.86 0.32
C HIS A 87 -5.23 1.37 0.11
N LEU A 88 -5.46 0.84 -1.09
CA LEU A 88 -5.04 -0.50 -1.51
C LEU A 88 -3.51 -0.63 -1.60
N ASN A 89 -2.81 0.44 -1.97
CA ASN A 89 -1.34 0.46 -1.98
C ASN A 89 -0.79 0.35 -0.57
N GLY A 90 -1.35 1.11 0.37
CA GLY A 90 -1.01 0.98 1.80
C GLY A 90 -1.22 -0.45 2.29
N GLY A 91 -2.38 -1.04 1.99
CA GLY A 91 -2.69 -2.44 2.31
C GLY A 91 -1.66 -3.43 1.74
N PHE A 92 -1.33 -3.33 0.46
CA PHE A 92 -0.34 -4.17 -0.20
C PHE A 92 1.06 -4.03 0.40
N LEU A 93 1.52 -2.80 0.62
CA LEU A 93 2.86 -2.53 1.14
C LEU A 93 3.03 -3.09 2.55
N LEU A 94 2.04 -2.90 3.42
CA LEU A 94 2.11 -3.42 4.78
C LEU A 94 2.04 -4.95 4.82
N HIS A 95 1.27 -5.58 3.91
CA HIS A 95 1.31 -7.04 3.75
C HIS A 95 2.71 -7.53 3.33
N VAL A 96 3.32 -6.91 2.31
CA VAL A 96 4.68 -7.27 1.89
C VAL A 96 5.69 -7.05 3.02
N LEU A 97 5.54 -5.97 3.79
CA LEU A 97 6.42 -5.69 4.93
C LEU A 97 6.29 -6.75 6.02
N ASN A 98 5.06 -7.15 6.34
CA ASN A 98 4.78 -8.20 7.30
C ASN A 98 5.39 -9.54 6.86
N GLU A 99 5.20 -9.93 5.59
CA GLU A 99 5.81 -11.13 5.00
C GLU A 99 7.34 -11.11 5.13
N GLN A 100 7.96 -9.97 4.87
CA GLN A 100 9.42 -9.79 5.01
C GLN A 100 9.89 -9.88 6.45
N SER A 101 9.13 -9.30 7.38
CA SER A 101 9.55 -9.10 8.76
C SER A 101 9.27 -10.31 9.64
N GLU A 102 8.05 -10.81 9.65
CA GLU A 102 7.60 -11.88 10.56
C GLU A 102 7.89 -13.27 9.98
N HIS A 103 7.88 -13.41 8.65
CA HIS A 103 7.93 -14.72 7.99
C HIS A 103 9.15 -14.92 7.08
N ASN A 104 9.99 -13.89 6.92
CA ASN A 104 11.12 -13.88 6.00
C ASN A 104 10.76 -14.28 4.55
N GLN A 105 9.52 -13.99 4.13
CA GLN A 105 9.02 -14.18 2.77
C GLN A 105 9.16 -12.88 1.98
N LEU A 106 9.34 -12.97 0.66
CA LEU A 106 9.49 -11.79 -0.21
C LEU A 106 10.64 -10.85 0.21
N ASN A 107 11.63 -11.36 0.96
CA ASN A 107 12.70 -10.58 1.60
C ASN A 107 13.99 -10.49 0.77
N THR A 108 13.88 -10.56 -0.56
CA THR A 108 15.05 -10.41 -1.44
C THR A 108 15.44 -8.96 -1.64
N ALA A 109 16.71 -8.72 -1.95
CA ALA A 109 17.22 -7.36 -2.20
C ALA A 109 16.44 -6.62 -3.30
N GLY A 110 15.98 -7.35 -4.33
CA GLY A 110 15.17 -6.78 -5.42
C GLY A 110 13.81 -6.26 -4.95
N ILE A 111 13.08 -7.04 -4.13
CA ILE A 111 11.79 -6.62 -3.59
C ILE A 111 11.98 -5.49 -2.58
N ARG A 112 12.94 -5.59 -1.66
CA ARG A 112 13.26 -4.53 -0.69
C ARG A 112 13.58 -3.21 -1.41
N SER A 113 14.48 -3.23 -2.40
CA SER A 113 14.82 -2.06 -3.19
C SER A 113 13.61 -1.47 -3.93
N SER A 114 12.78 -2.34 -4.52
CA SER A 114 11.55 -1.92 -5.22
C SER A 114 10.55 -1.27 -4.26
N MET A 115 10.36 -1.88 -3.09
CA MET A 115 9.46 -1.40 -2.05
C MET A 115 9.90 -0.04 -1.50
N ASP A 116 11.15 0.03 -1.05
CA ASP A 116 11.70 1.16 -0.29
C ASP A 116 11.89 2.41 -1.18
N ARG A 117 12.28 2.20 -2.46
CA ARG A 117 12.61 3.29 -3.40
C ARG A 117 11.48 3.66 -4.37
N TRP A 118 10.58 2.74 -4.68
CA TRP A 118 9.58 2.93 -5.74
C TRP A 118 8.14 2.75 -5.27
N TRP A 119 7.80 1.61 -4.68
CA TRP A 119 6.41 1.32 -4.35
C TRP A 119 5.86 2.23 -3.24
N ALA A 120 6.66 2.54 -2.21
CA ALA A 120 6.27 3.51 -1.17
C ALA A 120 6.04 4.93 -1.75
N ASN A 121 6.68 5.28 -2.87
CA ASN A 121 6.45 6.56 -3.57
C ASN A 121 5.16 6.60 -4.39
N CYS A 122 4.46 5.46 -4.52
CA CYS A 122 3.17 5.45 -5.22
C CYS A 122 2.05 6.00 -4.32
N ILE A 123 2.19 5.97 -3.00
CA ILE A 123 1.24 6.63 -2.09
C ILE A 123 1.39 8.15 -2.24
N ARG A 124 0.31 8.83 -2.61
CA ARG A 124 0.28 10.27 -2.85
C ARG A 124 0.07 11.04 -1.57
N ASN A 125 -0.76 10.53 -0.66
CA ASN A 125 -0.91 11.10 0.68
C ASN A 125 0.45 11.14 1.39
N GLU A 126 0.92 12.35 1.74
CA GLU A 126 2.28 12.55 2.25
C GLU A 126 2.47 11.95 3.63
N GLU A 127 1.47 12.06 4.49
CA GLU A 127 1.50 11.54 5.86
C GLU A 127 1.47 10.02 5.87
N GLU A 128 0.60 9.41 5.06
CA GLU A 128 0.53 7.95 4.91
C GLU A 128 1.86 7.41 4.34
N ARG A 129 2.38 8.05 3.29
CA ARG A 129 3.69 7.71 2.70
C ARG A 129 4.82 7.83 3.71
N LYS A 130 4.85 8.90 4.52
CA LYS A 130 5.85 9.08 5.57
C LYS A 130 5.75 7.96 6.60
N TRP A 131 4.55 7.66 7.10
CA TRP A 131 4.36 6.61 8.09
C TRP A 131 4.79 5.22 7.58
N VAL A 132 4.44 4.89 6.32
CA VAL A 132 4.87 3.64 5.69
C VAL A 132 6.40 3.60 5.57
N ARG A 133 7.06 4.69 5.16
CA ARG A 133 8.53 4.78 5.09
C ARG A 133 9.20 4.61 6.44
N ASP A 134 8.69 5.29 7.47
CA ASP A 134 9.22 5.19 8.83
C ASP A 134 9.09 3.74 9.36
N THR A 135 7.98 3.08 9.06
CA THR A 135 7.75 1.67 9.44
C THR A 135 8.69 0.72 8.69
N ILE A 136 8.91 0.94 7.38
CA ILE A 136 9.92 0.21 6.60
C ILE A 136 11.30 0.38 7.24
N GLN A 137 11.70 1.60 7.56
CA GLN A 137 13.01 1.88 8.17
C GLN A 137 13.19 1.15 9.51
N LYS A 138 12.16 1.11 10.36
CA LYS A 138 12.19 0.33 11.61
C LYS A 138 12.45 -1.15 11.34
N VAL A 139 11.76 -1.77 10.37
CA VAL A 139 12.00 -3.17 9.98
C VAL A 139 13.39 -3.38 9.38
N ARG A 140 13.96 -2.39 8.69
CA ARG A 140 15.33 -2.47 8.15
C ARG A 140 16.42 -2.20 9.19
N SER A 141 16.06 -1.68 10.37
CA SER A 141 17.02 -1.38 11.44
C SER A 141 17.66 -2.66 11.98
N LYS A 142 18.80 -2.51 12.66
CA LYS A 142 19.50 -3.65 13.30
C LYS A 142 18.92 -4.00 14.68
N ASP A 143 17.82 -3.35 15.07
CA ASP A 143 17.28 -3.39 16.43
C ASP A 143 16.31 -4.56 16.66
N GLY A 144 16.17 -5.45 15.66
CA GLY A 144 15.33 -6.64 15.75
C GLY A 144 13.83 -6.37 15.72
N TYR A 145 13.40 -5.19 15.27
CA TYR A 145 11.98 -4.84 15.16
C TYR A 145 11.25 -5.77 14.17
N VAL A 146 10.17 -6.40 14.65
CA VAL A 146 9.32 -7.28 13.84
C VAL A 146 7.96 -6.62 13.61
N PHE A 147 7.61 -6.38 12.35
CA PHE A 147 6.29 -5.90 11.95
C PHE A 147 5.33 -7.08 11.76
N THR A 148 4.53 -7.36 12.79
CA THR A 148 3.64 -8.53 12.84
C THR A 148 2.34 -8.33 12.07
N ARG A 149 1.63 -9.44 11.83
CA ARG A 149 0.31 -9.44 11.20
C ARG A 149 -0.70 -8.61 11.98
N GLU A 150 -0.63 -8.68 13.30
CA GLU A 150 -1.48 -7.89 14.20
C GLU A 150 -1.23 -6.38 14.03
N MET A 151 0.03 -5.95 13.99
CA MET A 151 0.37 -4.54 13.78
C MET A 151 -0.09 -4.03 12.42
N TYR A 152 -0.01 -4.88 11.39
CA TYR A 152 -0.55 -4.59 10.07
C TYR A 152 -2.07 -4.37 10.10
N GLU A 153 -2.83 -5.31 10.67
CA GLU A 153 -4.29 -5.21 10.75
C GLU A 153 -4.72 -4.01 11.60
N GLN A 154 -4.10 -3.79 12.77
CA GLN A 154 -4.37 -2.62 13.61
C GLN A 154 -4.10 -1.29 12.89
N ALA A 155 -3.06 -1.21 12.04
CA ALA A 155 -2.79 0.01 11.28
C ALA A 155 -3.89 0.29 10.25
N LEU A 156 -4.42 -0.74 9.58
CA LEU A 156 -5.51 -0.57 8.61
C LEU A 156 -6.83 -0.22 9.29
N GLU A 157 -7.15 -0.87 10.42
CA GLU A 157 -8.33 -0.56 11.22
C GLU A 157 -8.26 0.87 11.75
N ARG A 158 -7.11 1.30 12.28
CA ARG A 158 -6.91 2.69 12.70
C ARG A 158 -7.13 3.67 11.55
N ARG A 159 -6.68 3.36 10.34
CA ARG A 159 -6.92 4.21 9.18
C ARG A 159 -8.40 4.29 8.82
N ARG A 160 -9.13 3.17 8.88
CA ARG A 160 -10.58 3.18 8.68
C ARG A 160 -11.27 4.10 9.68
N ASP A 161 -10.90 4.00 10.96
CA ASP A 161 -11.59 4.71 12.04
C ASP A 161 -11.17 6.18 12.17
N THR A 162 -9.91 6.52 11.86
CA THR A 162 -9.34 7.86 12.11
C THR A 162 -8.91 8.61 10.85
N GLY A 163 -8.78 7.92 9.72
CA GLY A 163 -8.18 8.43 8.49
C GLY A 163 -6.65 8.27 8.40
N TYR A 164 -5.98 7.80 9.45
CA TYR A 164 -4.51 7.72 9.53
C TYR A 164 -4.00 6.33 9.90
N LEU A 165 -2.91 5.86 9.26
CA LEU A 165 -2.22 4.63 9.67
C LEU A 165 -1.52 4.78 11.03
N GLY A 166 -1.00 5.98 11.30
CA GLY A 166 -0.34 6.33 12.56
C GLY A 166 -1.30 6.85 13.62
N ALA A 167 -0.79 7.07 14.83
CA ALA A 167 -1.48 7.91 15.80
C ALA A 167 -1.62 9.32 15.20
N LYS A 168 -2.80 9.93 15.35
CA LYS A 168 -3.03 11.31 14.92
C LYS A 168 -2.02 12.19 15.65
N CYS A 169 -1.10 12.85 14.94
CA CYS A 169 -0.34 13.94 15.53
C CYS A 169 -1.36 14.98 15.97
N GLN A 170 -1.56 15.14 17.28
CA GLN A 170 -2.20 16.33 17.81
C GLN A 170 -1.23 17.48 17.51
N ALA A 171 -1.36 18.10 16.34
CA ALA A 171 -0.81 19.43 16.14
C ALA A 171 -1.52 20.33 17.15
N ALA A 172 -0.74 20.89 18.06
CA ALA A 172 -1.17 21.61 19.25
C ALA A 172 -2.33 22.60 18.97
N GLU A 173 -3.47 22.38 19.65
CA GLU A 173 -4.32 23.47 20.10
C GLU A 173 -3.55 24.26 21.15
N ALA A 174 -2.61 25.09 20.70
CA ALA A 174 -2.00 26.13 21.48
C ALA A 174 -2.14 27.44 20.69
N THR A 175 -3.37 27.94 20.61
CA THR A 175 -3.63 29.34 20.32
C THR A 175 -4.41 29.92 21.49
N SER A 176 -3.64 30.25 22.52
CA SER A 176 -3.87 31.36 23.46
C SER A 176 -5.32 31.66 23.83
N THR A 177 -5.85 30.95 24.82
CA THR A 177 -6.70 31.59 25.83
C THR A 177 -5.76 32.27 26.81
N THR A 178 -5.39 33.52 26.53
CA THR A 178 -4.83 34.41 27.55
C THR A 178 -6.01 34.99 28.32
N THR A 179 -6.16 34.51 29.54
CA THR A 179 -7.10 34.98 30.57
C THR A 179 -6.69 36.37 31.07
N ASP A 180 -7.70 37.22 31.25
CA ASP A 180 -7.89 38.39 32.12
C ASP A 180 -6.70 39.16 32.74
N GLY A 181 -6.88 40.49 32.77
CA GLY A 181 -6.81 41.23 34.03
C GLY A 181 -6.02 42.54 34.03
N ALA A 182 -6.71 43.66 33.81
CA ALA A 182 -6.67 44.91 34.60
C ALA A 182 -7.50 46.01 33.91
#